data_AF-A0A0C2VSY6-F1
#
_entry.id   AF-A0A0C2VSY6-F1
#
_cell.length_a   1.000
_cell.length_b   1.000
_cell.length_c   1.000
_cell.angle_alpha   90.00
_cell.angle_beta   90.00
_cell.angle_gamma   90.00
#
_symmetry.space_group_name_H-M   'P 1'
#
loop_
_entity.id
_entity.type
_entity.pdbx_description
1 polymer ?
#
loop_
_entity_poly.entity_id
_entity_poly.type
_entity_poly.pdbx_seq_one_letter_code
_entity_poly.pdbx_strand_id
1 'polypeptide(L)' 'MPIYNKLVRDRIPEIIKQTGKKFSTRVLDEKEYIDEVKKKRRNN' A
#
# COMPACT_ATOMS: atom_id res chain seq x y z
N MET A 1 -7.96 14.62 7.80
CA MET A 1 -6.86 13.63 7.99
C MET A 1 -6.40 13.15 6.63
N PRO A 2 -5.10 13.19 6.31
CA PRO A 2 -4.60 12.71 5.02
C PRO A 2 -4.69 11.18 4.94
N ILE A 3 -5.28 10.67 3.85
CA ILE A 3 -5.31 9.24 3.54
C ILE A 3 -4.19 8.96 2.55
N TYR A 4 -3.24 8.11 2.94
CA TYR A 4 -2.11 7.73 2.10
C TYR A 4 -2.33 6.35 1.50
N ASN A 5 -2.87 6.31 0.28
CA ASN A 5 -3.00 5.08 -0.50
C ASN A 5 -1.63 4.71 -1.08
N LYS A 6 -0.84 3.94 -0.32
CA LYS A 6 0.49 3.51 -0.74
C LYS A 6 0.44 2.07 -1.23
N LEU A 7 0.97 1.84 -2.43
CA LEU A 7 1.37 0.50 -2.85
C LEU A 7 2.60 0.08 -2.03
N VAL A 8 2.34 -0.75 -1.02
CA VAL A 8 3.33 -1.38 -0.15
C VAL A 8 3.52 -2.84 -0.59
N ARG A 9 4.78 -3.29 -0.61
CA ARG A 9 5.16 -4.69 -0.84
C ARG A 9 5.78 -5.24 0.46
N ASP A 10 6.02 -6.54 0.54
CA ASP A 10 6.68 -7.20 1.68
C ASP A 10 5.88 -7.18 3.01
N ARG A 11 6.59 -7.31 4.14
CA ARG A 11 6.04 -7.37 5.50
C ARG A 11 5.72 -5.99 6.10
N ILE A 12 5.58 -4.95 5.28
CA ILE A 12 5.25 -3.60 5.78
C ILE A 12 3.97 -3.59 6.64
N PRO A 13 2.86 -4.26 6.25
CA PRO A 13 1.69 -4.35 7.13
C PRO A 13 2.01 -4.93 8.51
N GLU A 14 2.87 -5.94 8.58
CA GLU A 14 3.30 -6.57 9.84
C GLU A 14 4.13 -5.60 10.70
N ILE A 15 5.04 -4.84 10.08
CA ILE A 15 5.85 -3.83 10.77
C ILE A 15 4.93 -2.73 11.34
N ILE A 16 3.99 -2.21 10.53
CA ILE A 16 3.04 -1.17 11.00
C ILE A 16 2.20 -1.70 12.17
N LYS A 17 1.76 -2.97 12.10
CA LYS A 17 1.06 -3.64 13.19
C LYS A 17 1.91 -3.71 14.46
N GLN A 18 3.19 -4.05 14.35
CA GLN A 18 4.14 -4.05 15.47
C GLN A 18 4.36 -2.66 16.07
N THR A 19 4.28 -1.59 15.28
CA THR A 19 4.37 -0.21 15.79
C THR A 19 3.11 0.29 16.51
N GLY A 20 2.04 -0.52 16.58
CA GLY A 20 0.78 -0.15 17.25
C GLY A 20 -0.06 0.88 16.49
N LYS A 21 0.24 1.15 15.21
CA LYS A 21 -0.52 2.09 14.38
C LYS A 21 -1.76 1.42 13.79
N LYS A 22 -2.87 2.17 13.74
CA LYS A 22 -4.09 1.72 13.03
C LYS A 22 -3.91 1.93 11.53
N PHE A 23 -4.17 0.88 10.74
CA PHE A 23 -4.14 0.93 9.29
C PHE A 23 -5.16 -0.05 8.70
N SER A 24 -5.52 0.18 7.45
CA SER A 24 -6.34 -0.74 6.65
C SER A 24 -5.52 -1.19 5.43
N THR A 25 -5.51 -2.48 5.15
CA THR A 25 -4.86 -3.06 3.97
C THR A 25 -5.82 -4.00 3.27
N ARG A 26 -5.71 -4.07 1.94
CA ARG A 26 -6.34 -5.11 1.12
C ARG A 26 -5.29 -5.70 0.19
N VAL A 27 -5.45 -6.97 -0.18
CA VAL A 27 -4.67 -7.58 -1.26
C VAL A 27 -5.29 -7.12 -2.58
N LEU A 28 -4.45 -6.66 -3.51
CA LEU A 28 -4.87 -6.27 -4.85
C LEU A 28 -4.88 -7.49 -5.76
N ASP A 29 -5.81 -7.51 -6.72
CA ASP A 29 -5.70 -8.45 -7.83
C ASP A 29 -4.57 -8.02 -8.81
N GLU A 30 -4.25 -8.89 -9.77
CA GLU A 30 -3.14 -8.64 -10.70
C GLU A 30 -3.33 -7.38 -11.55
N LYS A 31 -4.56 -7.12 -12.00
CA LYS A 31 -4.88 -5.96 -12.84
C LYS A 31 -4.75 -4.68 -12.03
N GLU A 32 -5.33 -4.66 -10.84
CA GLU A 32 -5.23 -3.55 -9.90
C GLU A 32 -3.78 -3.30 -9.48
N TYR A 33 -3.00 -4.36 -9.25
CA TYR A 33 -1.57 -4.24 -8.94
C TYR A 33 -0.82 -3.53 -10.07
N ILE A 34 -1.02 -3.94 -11.33
CA ILE A 34 -0.39 -3.31 -12.49
C ILE A 34 -0.77 -1.83 -12.59
N ASP A 35 -2.04 -1.50 -12.38
CA ASP A 35 -2.53 -0.12 -12.43
C ASP A 35 -1.95 0.75 -11.30
N GLU A 36 -1.88 0.23 -10.07
CA GLU A 36 -1.27 0.93 -8.94
C GLU A 36 0.26 1.10 -9.10
N VAL A 37 0.94 0.10 -9.69
CA VAL A 37 2.37 0.23 -10.05
C VAL A 37 2.57 1.35 -11.07
N LYS A 38 1.74 1.43 -12.12
CA LYS A 38 1.81 2.51 -13.12
C LYS A 38 1.57 3.88 -12.49
N LYS A 39 0.56 4.02 -11.61
CA LYS A 39 0.30 5.26 -10.88
C LYS A 39 1.50 5.69 -10.04
N LYS A 40 2.13 4.74 -9.33
CA LYS A 40 3.33 5.01 -8.53
C LYS A 40 4.51 5.49 -9.37
N ARG A 41 4.72 4.91 -10.56
CA ARG A 41 5.80 5.35 -11.47
C ARG A 41 5.59 6.75 -12.06
N ARG A 42 4.34 7.20 -12.20
CA ARG A 42 4.02 8.52 -12.77
C ARG A 42 4.19 9.68 -11.79
N ASN A 43 4.10 9.41 -10.49
CA ASN A 43 4.22 10.41 -9.42
C ASN A 43 5.60 10.43 -8.76
N ASN A 44 6.63 9.87 -9.43
CA ASN A 44 8.03 9.86 -8.98
C ASN A 44 8.90 10.51 -10.04
#